data_AF-A0A353GXM0-F1
#
_entry.id   AF-A0A353GXM0-F1
#
_cell.length_a   1.000
_cell.length_b   1.000
_cell.length_c   1.000
_cell.angle_alpha   90.00
_cell.angle_beta   90.00
_cell.angle_gamma   90.00
#
_symmetry.space_group_name_H-M   'P 1'
#
loop_
_entity.id
_entity.type
_entity.pdbx_description
1 polymer ?
#
loop_
_entity_poly.entity_id
_entity_poly.type
_entity_poly.pdbx_seq_one_letter_code
_entity_poly.pdbx_strand_id
1 'polypeptide(L)'
;MPNEEIFAKLESLCYLILMMDSLGLEITSGKVSEMWTKSFHQKELPAEFVEVLVFFWKKSRKQRNFSTLELTPMAGEVMEQSLEFPKISEFNQTKAPESKPVQNGQAKPPVVEKSAVKEVSTAPREKVDPGNSTNSSGNSPEPVSTPITTDVLPEDAGQPGRYVYGIALGASDFRTAGIDGLPVYTISYSDIGAIVHMCPPNAYESTEREQVEKWLRQHQDVLDNAFKYTSSVVPMTFDMIIDGSSAANPDDVLKQWLQERYEALKNLLAQLSGKEEYGIKISCSLEMITEKVSKENPEIIELTNRIAAMNKGTAYLFRSELAQKIRKAVDEDSKALAKEICVKIRPLVADLKENKVDTEIVDNQKPILNMAVLTAPDQVEIIGNFLEKLQTDGQYEITFTGPWPAYSFVKDLE
;
A
#
# COMPACT_ATOMS: atom_id res chain seq x y z
N MET A 1 -47.95 16.45 -14.45
CA MET A 1 -47.07 17.31 -13.63
C MET A 1 -46.41 16.40 -12.61
N PRO A 2 -45.07 16.35 -12.50
CA PRO A 2 -44.45 15.48 -11.51
C PRO A 2 -44.75 16.05 -10.10
N ASN A 3 -45.12 15.15 -9.19
CA ASN A 3 -45.58 15.45 -7.82
C ASN A 3 -44.63 16.44 -7.10
N GLU A 4 -45.11 17.63 -6.70
CA GLU A 4 -44.34 18.60 -5.90
C GLU A 4 -43.75 17.98 -4.62
N GLU A 5 -44.46 17.00 -4.05
CA GLU A 5 -44.03 16.26 -2.87
C GLU A 5 -42.75 15.42 -3.10
N ILE A 6 -42.50 14.97 -4.33
CA ILE A 6 -41.29 14.20 -4.69
C ILE A 6 -40.09 15.15 -4.86
N PHE A 7 -40.30 16.34 -5.41
CA PHE A 7 -39.25 17.35 -5.56
C PHE A 7 -38.77 17.91 -4.21
N ALA A 8 -39.68 18.11 -3.24
CA ALA A 8 -39.28 18.51 -1.89
C ALA A 8 -38.40 17.45 -1.19
N LYS A 9 -38.64 16.16 -1.47
CA LYS A 9 -37.85 15.04 -0.95
C LYS A 9 -36.50 14.90 -1.65
N LEU A 10 -36.42 15.30 -2.93
CA LEU A 10 -35.18 15.28 -3.72
C LEU A 10 -34.08 16.10 -3.07
N GLU A 11 -34.39 17.32 -2.62
CA GLU A 11 -33.39 18.20 -2.01
C GLU A 11 -32.82 17.60 -0.72
N SER A 12 -33.69 17.12 0.17
CA SER A 12 -33.30 16.47 1.43
C SER A 12 -32.49 15.19 1.19
N LEU A 13 -32.83 14.43 0.14
CA LEU A 13 -32.14 13.19 -0.21
C LEU A 13 -30.75 13.46 -0.82
N CYS A 14 -30.61 14.51 -1.62
CA CYS A 14 -29.31 14.99 -2.10
C CYS A 14 -28.42 15.45 -0.93
N TYR A 15 -28.98 16.16 0.06
CA TYR A 15 -28.24 16.52 1.26
C TYR A 15 -27.84 15.32 2.10
N LEU A 16 -28.69 14.30 2.22
CA LEU A 16 -28.34 13.06 2.90
C LEU A 16 -27.16 12.36 2.22
N ILE A 17 -27.19 12.25 0.89
CA ILE A 17 -26.11 11.66 0.10
C ILE A 17 -24.82 12.48 0.23
N LEU A 18 -24.90 13.81 0.16
CA LEU A 18 -23.77 14.72 0.37
C LEU A 18 -23.18 14.60 1.78
N MET A 19 -24.04 14.51 2.78
CA MET A 19 -23.64 14.33 4.17
C MET A 19 -22.94 12.99 4.35
N MET A 20 -23.51 11.90 3.83
CA MET A 20 -22.89 10.58 3.81
C MET A 20 -21.51 10.60 3.13
N ASP A 21 -21.39 11.23 1.95
CA ASP A 21 -20.10 11.39 1.26
C ASP A 21 -19.10 12.18 2.09
N SER A 22 -19.54 13.28 2.70
CA SER A 22 -18.70 14.16 3.53
C SER A 22 -18.25 13.53 4.84
N LEU A 23 -18.92 12.45 5.27
CA LEU A 23 -18.58 11.64 6.43
C LEU A 23 -17.84 10.36 6.04
N GLY A 24 -17.52 10.16 4.75
CA GLY A 24 -16.84 8.95 4.26
C GLY A 24 -17.70 7.69 4.32
N LEU A 25 -19.01 7.81 4.51
CA LEU A 25 -19.92 6.67 4.56
C LEU A 25 -20.15 6.09 3.16
N GLU A 26 -20.35 4.78 3.09
CA GLU A 26 -20.63 4.12 1.82
C GLU A 26 -21.99 4.57 1.25
N ILE A 27 -21.98 5.05 0.00
CA ILE A 27 -23.20 5.52 -0.69
C ILE A 27 -23.72 4.40 -1.59
N THR A 28 -24.56 3.56 -1.00
CA THR A 28 -25.38 2.55 -1.69
C THR A 28 -26.86 2.86 -1.54
N SER A 29 -27.69 2.41 -2.49
CA SER A 29 -29.15 2.63 -2.43
C SER A 29 -29.76 2.07 -1.14
N GLY A 30 -29.27 0.91 -0.68
CA GLY A 30 -29.66 0.30 0.59
C GLY A 30 -29.31 1.18 1.80
N LYS A 31 -28.07 1.68 1.89
CA LYS A 31 -27.64 2.48 3.04
C LYS A 31 -28.30 3.85 3.09
N VAL A 32 -28.48 4.48 1.93
CA VAL A 32 -29.20 5.76 1.80
C VAL A 32 -30.67 5.59 2.24
N SER A 33 -31.34 4.50 1.81
CA SER A 33 -32.72 4.22 2.21
C SER A 33 -32.84 3.94 3.71
N GLU A 34 -31.91 3.17 4.28
CA GLU A 34 -31.85 2.90 5.72
C GLU A 34 -31.70 4.19 6.54
N MET A 35 -30.75 5.04 6.15
CA MET A 35 -30.49 6.32 6.84
C MET A 35 -31.63 7.31 6.67
N TRP A 36 -32.31 7.33 5.52
CA TRP A 36 -33.48 8.15 5.28
C TRP A 36 -34.62 7.80 6.25
N THR A 37 -34.96 6.51 6.33
CA THR A 37 -36.03 6.01 7.21
C THR A 37 -35.72 6.28 8.69
N LYS A 38 -34.46 6.08 9.11
CA LYS A 38 -34.00 6.38 10.47
C LYS A 38 -34.04 7.87 10.81
N SER A 39 -33.64 8.74 9.89
CA SER A 39 -33.43 10.17 10.18
C SER A 39 -34.69 11.02 10.05
N PHE A 40 -35.65 10.61 9.22
CA PHE A 40 -36.80 11.46 8.88
C PHE A 40 -38.15 10.89 9.31
N HIS A 41 -38.24 9.64 9.81
CA HIS A 41 -39.50 8.97 10.23
C HIS A 41 -40.66 9.16 9.21
N GLN A 42 -40.34 9.20 7.91
CA GLN A 42 -41.27 9.43 6.82
C GLN A 42 -41.56 8.14 6.04
N LYS A 43 -42.60 8.16 5.20
CA LYS A 43 -42.92 7.07 4.24
C LYS A 43 -41.68 6.70 3.41
N GLU A 44 -41.53 5.40 3.17
CA GLU A 44 -40.49 4.83 2.31
C GLU A 44 -40.44 5.54 0.95
N LEU A 45 -39.22 5.90 0.54
CA LEU A 45 -38.96 6.40 -0.81
C LEU A 45 -39.04 5.22 -1.80
N PRO A 46 -39.54 5.44 -3.03
CA PRO A 46 -39.45 4.42 -4.07
C PRO A 46 -37.98 4.02 -4.30
N ALA A 47 -37.68 2.72 -4.23
CA ALA A 47 -36.31 2.21 -4.37
C ALA A 47 -35.65 2.66 -5.68
N GLU A 48 -36.41 2.64 -6.79
CA GLU A 48 -35.97 3.10 -8.11
C GLU A 48 -35.48 4.56 -8.10
N PHE A 49 -36.07 5.42 -7.26
CA PHE A 49 -35.70 6.83 -7.16
C PHE A 49 -34.36 7.02 -6.45
N VAL A 50 -34.12 6.26 -5.38
CA VAL A 50 -32.85 6.28 -4.64
C VAL A 50 -31.73 5.71 -5.51
N GLU A 51 -32.00 4.65 -6.26
CA GLU A 51 -31.04 4.04 -7.17
C GLU A 51 -30.58 4.99 -8.28
N VAL A 52 -31.51 5.71 -8.91
CA VAL A 52 -31.19 6.71 -9.94
C VAL A 52 -30.29 7.80 -9.37
N LEU A 53 -30.56 8.30 -8.16
CA LEU A 53 -29.75 9.36 -7.55
C LEU A 53 -28.36 8.89 -7.13
N VAL A 54 -28.26 7.70 -6.53
CA VAL A 54 -26.97 7.09 -6.21
C VAL A 54 -26.16 6.82 -7.49
N PHE A 55 -26.82 6.41 -8.57
CA PHE A 55 -26.17 6.25 -9.88
C PHE A 55 -25.60 7.57 -10.40
N PHE A 56 -26.39 8.65 -10.42
CA PHE A 56 -25.93 9.97 -10.85
C PHE A 56 -24.80 10.49 -9.95
N TRP A 57 -24.91 10.31 -8.63
CA TRP A 57 -23.86 10.66 -7.68
C TRP A 57 -22.53 9.96 -7.99
N LYS A 58 -22.55 8.64 -8.16
CA LYS A 58 -21.36 7.84 -8.50
C LYS A 58 -20.77 8.25 -9.86
N LYS A 59 -21.62 8.56 -10.85
CA LYS A 59 -21.19 9.03 -12.18
C LYS A 59 -20.52 10.40 -12.12
N SER A 60 -21.08 11.34 -11.34
CA SER A 60 -20.50 12.67 -11.14
C SER A 60 -19.19 12.65 -10.34
N ARG A 61 -19.04 11.73 -9.38
CA ARG A 61 -17.77 11.52 -8.64
C ARG A 61 -16.65 11.01 -9.55
N LYS A 62 -16.95 10.09 -10.48
CA LYS A 62 -15.99 9.64 -11.50
C LYS A 62 -15.51 10.76 -12.43
N GLN A 63 -16.35 11.76 -12.72
CA GLN A 63 -15.95 12.90 -13.55
C GLN A 63 -15.09 13.94 -12.82
N ARG A 64 -15.11 14.00 -11.48
CA ARG A 64 -14.21 14.87 -10.70
C ARG A 64 -12.75 14.38 -10.64
N ASN A 65 -12.50 13.11 -10.95
CA ASN A 65 -11.16 12.51 -10.91
C ASN A 65 -10.33 12.71 -12.21
N PHE A 66 -10.76 13.62 -13.10
CA PHE A 66 -10.02 14.00 -14.32
C PHE A 66 -9.83 15.52 -14.39
N SER A 67 -9.21 16.15 -13.38
CA SER A 67 -8.58 17.48 -13.51
C SER A 67 -7.55 17.73 -12.40
N THR A 68 -6.39 17.09 -12.47
CA THR A 68 -5.15 17.59 -11.86
C THR A 68 -4.04 17.41 -12.89
N LEU A 69 -4.04 18.29 -13.88
CA LEU A 69 -2.84 18.65 -14.63
C LEU A 69 -2.08 19.63 -13.74
N GLU A 70 -0.90 19.22 -13.31
CA GLU A 70 0.03 20.03 -12.52
C GLU A 70 0.41 21.31 -13.29
N LEU A 71 0.23 22.47 -12.65
CA LEU A 71 0.79 23.74 -13.10
C LEU A 71 2.10 23.97 -12.35
N THR A 72 3.23 23.69 -13.00
CA THR A 72 4.54 24.22 -12.62
C THR A 72 4.61 25.73 -12.87
N PRO A 73 5.12 26.55 -11.93
CA PRO A 73 5.35 27.96 -12.19
C PRO A 73 6.71 28.13 -12.89
N MET A 74 6.71 28.62 -14.12
CA MET A 74 7.90 29.18 -14.76
C MET A 74 7.60 30.63 -15.15
N ALA A 75 8.51 31.50 -14.74
CA ALA A 75 8.47 32.93 -14.97
C ALA A 75 8.67 33.27 -16.46
N GLY A 76 7.98 34.32 -16.92
CA GLY A 76 8.38 35.15 -18.06
C GLY A 76 7.96 34.65 -19.44
N GLU A 77 6.85 35.18 -19.97
CA GLU A 77 6.82 36.09 -21.13
C GLU A 77 5.36 36.28 -21.60
N VAL A 78 5.05 37.52 -21.95
CA VAL A 78 3.74 37.98 -22.38
C VAL A 78 3.45 37.49 -23.80
N MET A 79 2.32 36.81 -24.02
CA MET A 79 1.66 36.84 -25.32
C MET A 79 0.15 36.67 -25.18
N GLU A 80 -0.54 37.74 -25.57
CA GLU A 80 -1.98 37.94 -25.58
C GLU A 80 -2.59 37.20 -26.79
N GLN A 81 -3.41 36.16 -26.57
CA GLN A 81 -4.31 35.65 -27.61
C GLN A 81 -5.66 35.19 -27.02
N SER A 82 -6.70 35.88 -27.48
CA SER A 82 -8.11 35.70 -27.22
C SER A 82 -8.63 34.34 -27.70
N LEU A 83 -9.42 33.65 -26.87
CA LEU A 83 -10.24 32.50 -27.28
C LEU A 83 -11.70 32.73 -26.89
N GLU A 84 -12.54 32.90 -27.91
CA GLU A 84 -14.00 32.97 -27.81
C GLU A 84 -14.61 31.58 -27.56
N PHE A 85 -15.59 31.49 -26.66
CA PHE A 85 -16.38 30.28 -26.42
C PHE A 85 -17.59 30.20 -27.36
N PRO A 86 -17.84 29.07 -28.06
CA PRO A 86 -19.07 28.89 -28.83
C PRO A 86 -20.28 28.58 -27.92
N LYS A 87 -21.41 29.19 -28.26
CA LYS A 87 -22.71 29.08 -27.58
C LYS A 87 -23.35 27.70 -27.79
N ILE A 88 -23.99 27.21 -26.73
CA ILE A 88 -24.78 25.98 -26.69
C ILE A 88 -26.15 26.24 -27.32
N SER A 89 -26.40 25.70 -28.51
CA SER A 89 -27.74 25.39 -29.00
C SER A 89 -27.66 24.34 -30.09
N GLU A 90 -28.60 23.40 -30.06
CA GLU A 90 -28.87 22.34 -31.04
C GLU A 90 -28.08 21.04 -30.84
N PHE A 91 -28.69 20.06 -30.18
CA PHE A 91 -28.79 18.69 -30.70
C PHE A 91 -29.88 17.93 -29.92
N ASN A 92 -31.13 18.19 -30.30
CA ASN A 92 -32.24 17.26 -30.11
C ASN A 92 -32.57 16.74 -31.51
N GLN A 93 -32.25 15.49 -31.81
CA GLN A 93 -32.99 14.64 -32.75
C GLN A 93 -32.41 13.23 -32.80
N THR A 94 -33.04 12.33 -32.06
CA THR A 94 -33.03 10.88 -32.26
C THR A 94 -33.78 10.50 -33.54
N LYS A 95 -33.16 9.71 -34.42
CA LYS A 95 -33.86 8.82 -35.36
C LYS A 95 -33.14 7.47 -35.46
N ALA A 96 -33.95 6.41 -35.38
CA ALA A 96 -33.60 4.99 -35.41
C ALA A 96 -33.16 4.50 -36.80
N PRO A 97 -32.57 3.28 -36.89
CA PRO A 97 -32.58 2.50 -38.12
C PRO A 97 -33.43 1.22 -38.01
N GLU A 98 -34.28 1.00 -39.03
CA GLU A 98 -34.99 -0.25 -39.32
C GLU A 98 -34.13 -1.25 -40.14
N SER A 99 -34.46 -2.53 -39.90
CA SER A 99 -34.17 -3.82 -40.56
C SER A 99 -33.76 -3.87 -42.05
N LYS A 100 -32.71 -4.64 -42.44
CA LYS A 100 -32.62 -6.10 -42.84
C LYS A 100 -33.28 -6.44 -44.21
N PRO A 101 -32.70 -7.35 -45.05
CA PRO A 101 -32.85 -8.82 -44.89
C PRO A 101 -31.59 -9.69 -45.25
N VAL A 102 -31.25 -10.78 -44.52
CA VAL A 102 -31.71 -12.21 -44.50
C VAL A 102 -30.90 -13.08 -45.50
N GLN A 103 -30.20 -14.15 -45.09
CA GLN A 103 -30.60 -15.57 -44.93
C GLN A 103 -29.35 -16.35 -44.43
N ASN A 104 -29.34 -17.51 -43.78
CA ASN A 104 -30.23 -18.56 -43.23
C ASN A 104 -29.28 -19.41 -42.35
N GLY A 105 -29.63 -20.17 -41.31
CA GLY A 105 -30.87 -20.50 -40.63
C GLY A 105 -30.54 -21.45 -39.46
N GLN A 106 -31.41 -21.45 -38.44
CA GLN A 106 -31.91 -22.56 -37.60
C GLN A 106 -30.93 -23.62 -37.05
N ALA A 107 -31.02 -24.13 -35.82
CA ALA A 107 -31.93 -23.94 -34.69
C ALA A 107 -31.31 -24.55 -33.41
N LYS A 108 -31.75 -24.03 -32.26
CA LYS A 108 -31.61 -24.52 -30.87
C LYS A 108 -32.66 -25.65 -30.58
N PRO A 109 -32.82 -26.22 -29.36
CA PRO A 109 -31.96 -26.39 -28.17
C PRO A 109 -32.09 -27.83 -27.56
N PRO A 110 -32.10 -28.04 -26.22
CA PRO A 110 -31.22 -28.95 -25.44
C PRO A 110 -31.91 -30.28 -25.07
N VAL A 111 -31.26 -31.14 -24.26
CA VAL A 111 -31.84 -32.05 -23.21
C VAL A 111 -30.89 -33.22 -22.86
N VAL A 112 -30.54 -33.34 -21.55
CA VAL A 112 -30.55 -34.57 -20.68
C VAL A 112 -29.51 -35.68 -21.03
N GLU A 113 -28.86 -36.45 -20.13
CA GLU A 113 -29.33 -37.23 -18.98
C GLU A 113 -28.15 -37.87 -18.17
N LYS A 114 -28.31 -37.94 -16.83
CA LYS A 114 -28.08 -39.07 -15.86
C LYS A 114 -26.83 -39.98 -15.97
N SER A 115 -26.05 -40.23 -14.91
CA SER A 115 -26.24 -41.14 -13.74
C SER A 115 -24.97 -42.05 -13.68
N ALA A 116 -24.48 -42.67 -12.61
CA ALA A 116 -24.80 -42.79 -11.18
C ALA A 116 -23.59 -43.46 -10.45
N VAL A 117 -23.24 -42.96 -9.27
CA VAL A 117 -23.17 -43.65 -7.95
C VAL A 117 -22.47 -45.02 -7.79
N LYS A 118 -21.45 -45.07 -6.92
CA LYS A 118 -21.32 -45.87 -5.65
C LYS A 118 -19.87 -45.79 -5.14
N GLU A 119 -19.60 -45.07 -4.06
CA GLU A 119 -19.62 -45.48 -2.63
C GLU A 119 -18.57 -46.53 -2.20
N VAL A 120 -17.66 -46.04 -1.32
CA VAL A 120 -17.23 -46.59 -0.01
C VAL A 120 -16.48 -47.94 0.01
N SER A 121 -15.23 -47.93 0.52
CA SER A 121 -14.91 -48.38 1.90
C SER A 121 -13.41 -48.56 2.17
N THR A 122 -12.91 -47.81 3.15
CA THR A 122 -12.05 -48.20 4.29
C THR A 122 -10.91 -49.23 4.15
N ALA A 123 -9.69 -48.73 4.45
CA ALA A 123 -8.58 -49.23 5.30
C ALA A 123 -8.74 -50.60 6.02
N PRO A 124 -7.65 -51.34 6.36
CA PRO A 124 -6.78 -50.90 7.47
C PRO A 124 -5.27 -51.30 7.41
N ARG A 125 -4.51 -50.66 8.31
CA ARG A 125 -3.16 -51.02 8.78
C ARG A 125 -3.15 -52.34 9.53
N GLU A 126 -2.03 -53.08 9.49
CA GLU A 126 -1.50 -53.78 10.67
C GLU A 126 0.02 -54.04 10.59
N LYS A 127 0.66 -54.08 11.76
CA LYS A 127 2.10 -54.29 12.04
C LYS A 127 2.41 -55.79 12.20
N VAL A 128 3.69 -56.20 12.10
CA VAL A 128 4.52 -56.90 13.13
C VAL A 128 5.82 -57.49 12.51
N ASP A 129 6.92 -57.30 13.24
CA ASP A 129 8.34 -57.76 13.20
C ASP A 129 8.59 -59.30 13.12
N PRO A 130 9.83 -59.88 13.27
CA PRO A 130 11.22 -59.45 13.01
C PRO A 130 12.14 -60.54 12.34
N GLY A 131 13.37 -60.17 11.95
CA GLY A 131 14.58 -61.02 12.01
C GLY A 131 15.02 -61.80 10.75
N ASN A 132 16.21 -61.51 10.20
CA ASN A 132 17.45 -62.27 10.41
C ASN A 132 18.56 -61.84 9.41
N SER A 133 19.79 -61.94 9.89
CA SER A 133 21.09 -61.65 9.25
C SER A 133 21.41 -62.55 8.05
N THR A 134 22.14 -62.06 7.04
CA THR A 134 23.47 -62.60 6.62
C THR A 134 24.10 -61.82 5.45
N ASN A 135 25.43 -61.72 5.52
CA ASN A 135 26.42 -61.13 4.62
C ASN A 135 26.31 -61.52 3.13
N SER A 136 26.64 -60.59 2.22
CA SER A 136 27.79 -60.75 1.29
C SER A 136 27.98 -59.54 0.36
N SER A 137 29.15 -58.92 0.50
CA SER A 137 30.06 -58.35 -0.52
C SER A 137 29.54 -58.03 -1.93
N GLY A 138 29.85 -56.80 -2.38
CA GLY A 138 30.29 -56.57 -3.76
C GLY A 138 29.65 -55.37 -4.47
N ASN A 139 30.51 -54.42 -4.85
CA ASN A 139 30.32 -53.31 -5.79
C ASN A 139 29.54 -52.06 -5.32
N SER A 140 30.34 -51.08 -4.89
CA SER A 140 30.07 -49.65 -5.10
C SER A 140 29.79 -49.35 -6.57
N PRO A 141 28.79 -48.49 -6.87
CA PRO A 141 28.88 -47.53 -7.94
C PRO A 141 29.22 -46.16 -7.35
N GLU A 142 30.29 -45.57 -7.89
CA GLU A 142 30.68 -44.18 -7.70
C GLU A 142 29.49 -43.23 -7.93
N PRO A 143 29.34 -42.12 -7.17
CA PRO A 143 28.44 -41.06 -7.57
C PRO A 143 29.02 -40.41 -8.81
N VAL A 144 28.30 -40.56 -9.92
CA VAL A 144 28.57 -39.86 -11.18
C VAL A 144 28.55 -38.37 -10.91
N SER A 145 29.74 -37.79 -10.84
CA SER A 145 29.97 -36.35 -10.94
C SER A 145 29.45 -35.88 -12.29
N THR A 146 28.27 -35.27 -12.30
CA THR A 146 27.84 -34.45 -13.43
C THR A 146 28.79 -33.26 -13.53
N PRO A 147 29.50 -33.07 -14.66
CA PRO A 147 30.33 -31.90 -14.83
C PRO A 147 29.43 -30.67 -14.86
N ILE A 148 29.77 -29.68 -14.02
CA ILE A 148 29.28 -28.31 -14.15
C ILE A 148 29.75 -27.85 -15.52
N THR A 149 28.81 -27.75 -16.47
CA THR A 149 29.06 -27.18 -17.78
C THR A 149 29.36 -25.70 -17.57
N THR A 150 30.63 -25.37 -17.48
CA THR A 150 31.19 -24.08 -17.87
C THR A 150 30.94 -23.85 -19.36
N ASP A 151 30.72 -22.58 -19.70
CA ASP A 151 30.48 -21.98 -21.03
C ASP A 151 29.01 -22.06 -21.47
N VAL A 152 28.30 -20.94 -21.64
CA VAL A 152 28.66 -19.75 -22.42
C VAL A 152 28.12 -18.48 -21.76
N LEU A 153 29.00 -17.56 -21.35
CA LEU A 153 28.65 -16.14 -21.22
C LEU A 153 28.36 -15.62 -22.64
N PRO A 154 27.20 -14.98 -22.91
CA PRO A 154 26.92 -14.48 -24.24
C PRO A 154 27.98 -13.46 -24.67
N GLU A 155 28.62 -13.73 -25.81
CA GLU A 155 29.62 -12.88 -26.43
C GLU A 155 28.99 -11.57 -26.95
N ASP A 156 29.57 -10.46 -26.47
CA ASP A 156 29.50 -9.05 -26.91
C ASP A 156 28.17 -8.28 -26.73
N ALA A 157 28.04 -7.60 -25.59
CA ALA A 157 27.08 -6.50 -25.39
C ALA A 157 27.62 -5.46 -24.38
N GLY A 158 28.77 -4.82 -24.65
CA GLY A 158 29.32 -3.79 -23.76
C GLY A 158 29.67 -4.34 -22.36
N GLN A 159 30.13 -3.50 -21.43
CA GLN A 159 30.27 -3.99 -20.06
C GLN A 159 28.85 -4.09 -19.47
N PRO A 160 28.43 -5.26 -18.96
CA PRO A 160 27.11 -5.38 -18.33
C PRO A 160 27.06 -4.47 -17.11
N GLY A 161 25.88 -3.94 -16.79
CA GLY A 161 25.66 -3.14 -15.60
C GLY A 161 25.85 -3.94 -14.30
N ARG A 162 25.81 -3.24 -13.17
CA ARG A 162 25.78 -3.84 -11.82
C ARG A 162 24.51 -3.42 -11.10
N TYR A 163 23.66 -4.39 -10.82
CA TYR A 163 22.57 -4.18 -9.88
C TYR A 163 23.15 -4.13 -8.47
N VAL A 164 22.89 -3.07 -7.74
CA VAL A 164 23.39 -2.85 -6.38
C VAL A 164 22.25 -3.08 -5.39
N TYR A 165 22.39 -4.10 -4.56
CA TYR A 165 21.42 -4.40 -3.50
C TYR A 165 21.61 -3.52 -2.29
N GLY A 166 22.85 -3.39 -1.83
CA GLY A 166 23.18 -2.77 -0.57
C GLY A 166 24.68 -2.78 -0.31
N ILE A 167 25.07 -2.17 0.79
CA ILE A 167 26.45 -2.11 1.26
C ILE A 167 26.51 -2.74 2.62
N ALA A 168 27.53 -3.56 2.87
CA ALA A 168 27.66 -4.27 4.12
C ALA A 168 29.09 -4.25 4.64
N LEU A 169 29.23 -4.38 5.95
CA LEU A 169 30.52 -4.51 6.63
C LEU A 169 31.02 -5.96 6.50
N GLY A 170 32.27 -6.17 6.08
CA GLY A 170 32.90 -7.50 6.08
C GLY A 170 32.31 -8.52 5.10
N ALA A 171 31.76 -8.08 3.97
CA ALA A 171 31.04 -8.94 3.03
C ALA A 171 31.91 -9.56 1.91
N SER A 172 33.25 -9.56 1.99
CA SER A 172 34.14 -10.00 0.89
C SER A 172 33.79 -11.37 0.30
N ASP A 173 33.43 -12.33 1.16
CA ASP A 173 33.12 -13.71 0.79
C ASP A 173 31.61 -14.01 0.74
N PHE A 174 30.75 -12.98 0.88
CA PHE A 174 29.31 -13.15 0.82
C PHE A 174 28.84 -13.57 -0.56
N ARG A 175 28.08 -14.67 -0.65
CA ARG A 175 27.51 -15.20 -1.90
C ARG A 175 26.08 -15.67 -1.67
N THR A 176 25.20 -15.38 -2.62
CA THR A 176 23.80 -15.84 -2.62
C THR A 176 23.25 -15.84 -4.05
N ALA A 177 22.06 -16.38 -4.25
CA ALA A 177 21.27 -16.15 -5.45
C ALA A 177 20.55 -14.80 -5.35
N GLY A 178 20.59 -14.03 -6.44
CA GLY A 178 19.93 -12.74 -6.60
C GLY A 178 18.66 -12.84 -7.43
N ILE A 179 18.33 -11.73 -8.10
CA ILE A 179 17.14 -11.65 -8.95
C ILE A 179 17.27 -12.64 -10.10
N ASP A 180 16.19 -13.39 -10.36
CA ASP A 180 16.14 -14.48 -11.33
C ASP A 180 17.25 -15.54 -11.17
N GLY A 181 17.80 -15.67 -9.96
CA GLY A 181 18.82 -16.67 -9.64
C GLY A 181 20.24 -16.26 -10.07
N LEU A 182 20.45 -15.01 -10.49
CA LEU A 182 21.78 -14.52 -10.86
C LEU A 182 22.74 -14.56 -9.68
N PRO A 183 24.03 -14.92 -9.89
CA PRO A 183 24.98 -15.04 -8.81
C PRO A 183 25.33 -13.67 -8.22
N VAL A 184 25.15 -13.52 -6.91
CA VAL A 184 25.53 -12.34 -6.15
C VAL A 184 26.97 -12.48 -5.65
N TYR A 185 27.73 -11.39 -5.77
CA TYR A 185 29.08 -11.27 -5.25
C TYR A 185 29.30 -9.87 -4.66
N THR A 186 30.51 -9.62 -4.18
CA THR A 186 30.85 -8.37 -3.48
C THR A 186 32.01 -7.66 -4.14
N ILE A 187 31.85 -6.35 -4.31
CA ILE A 187 32.92 -5.43 -4.71
C ILE A 187 33.38 -4.70 -3.45
N SER A 188 34.59 -5.00 -3.00
CA SER A 188 35.10 -4.54 -1.71
C SER A 188 36.01 -3.32 -1.81
N TYR A 189 35.90 -2.45 -0.81
CA TYR A 189 36.84 -1.38 -0.52
C TYR A 189 37.09 -1.35 1.00
N SER A 190 38.34 -1.59 1.42
CA SER A 190 38.69 -1.71 2.85
C SER A 190 37.84 -2.80 3.53
N ASP A 191 37.13 -2.46 4.60
CA ASP A 191 36.24 -3.32 5.39
C ASP A 191 34.76 -3.25 4.97
N ILE A 192 34.40 -2.48 3.93
CA ILE A 192 33.03 -2.43 3.38
C ILE A 192 32.98 -3.07 1.99
N GLY A 193 31.78 -3.53 1.60
CA GLY A 193 31.56 -4.07 0.26
C GLY A 193 30.16 -3.80 -0.26
N ALA A 194 30.07 -3.48 -1.55
CA ALA A 194 28.80 -3.42 -2.26
C ALA A 194 28.39 -4.81 -2.73
N ILE A 195 27.14 -5.16 -2.48
CA ILE A 195 26.53 -6.45 -2.82
C ILE A 195 25.85 -6.30 -4.17
N VAL A 196 26.30 -7.07 -5.16
CA VAL A 196 25.92 -6.86 -6.56
C VAL A 196 25.71 -8.18 -7.31
N HIS A 197 24.97 -8.11 -8.41
CA HIS A 197 25.07 -9.09 -9.50
C HIS A 197 25.26 -8.38 -10.84
N MET A 198 25.67 -9.13 -11.85
CA MET A 198 25.78 -8.65 -13.24
C MET A 198 24.40 -8.66 -13.90
N CYS A 199 24.00 -7.54 -14.52
CA CYS A 199 22.73 -7.42 -15.24
C CYS A 199 22.90 -6.55 -16.50
N PRO A 200 21.91 -6.53 -17.42
CA PRO A 200 21.84 -5.49 -18.44
C PRO A 200 21.82 -4.08 -17.78
N PRO A 201 22.33 -3.03 -18.45
CA PRO A 201 22.30 -1.65 -17.93
C PRO A 201 20.92 -0.98 -18.07
N ASN A 202 19.85 -1.76 -17.96
CA ASN A 202 18.47 -1.32 -18.16
C ASN A 202 17.66 -1.58 -16.89
N ALA A 203 16.68 -0.73 -16.63
CA ALA A 203 15.72 -0.91 -15.56
C ALA A 203 14.97 -2.25 -15.66
N TYR A 204 14.63 -2.83 -14.52
CA TYR A 204 13.78 -4.01 -14.46
C TYR A 204 12.33 -3.64 -14.74
N GLU A 205 11.86 -3.94 -15.96
CA GLU A 205 10.51 -3.59 -16.42
C GLU A 205 9.67 -4.84 -16.71
N SER A 206 8.44 -4.85 -16.21
CA SER A 206 7.41 -5.84 -16.57
C SER A 206 6.02 -5.26 -16.40
N THR A 207 5.10 -5.64 -17.28
CA THR A 207 3.67 -5.34 -17.13
C THR A 207 2.95 -6.35 -16.23
N GLU A 208 3.60 -7.48 -15.93
CA GLU A 208 3.06 -8.53 -15.09
C GLU A 208 3.38 -8.24 -13.62
N ARG A 209 2.33 -7.98 -12.83
CA ARG A 209 2.45 -7.67 -11.40
C ARG A 209 3.20 -8.77 -10.63
N GLU A 210 2.92 -10.03 -10.92
CA GLU A 210 3.54 -11.18 -10.24
C GLU A 210 5.06 -11.21 -10.44
N GLN A 211 5.54 -10.83 -11.62
CA GLN A 211 6.97 -10.76 -11.92
C GLN A 211 7.65 -9.62 -11.14
N VAL A 212 7.01 -8.45 -11.05
CA VAL A 212 7.53 -7.33 -10.24
C VAL A 212 7.58 -7.70 -8.77
N GLU A 213 6.53 -8.33 -8.24
CA GLU A 213 6.50 -8.82 -6.85
C GLU A 213 7.57 -9.88 -6.59
N LYS A 214 7.83 -10.77 -7.53
CA LYS A 214 8.92 -11.75 -7.46
C LYS A 214 10.28 -11.06 -7.36
N TRP A 215 10.56 -10.09 -8.22
CA TRP A 215 11.83 -9.35 -8.19
C TRP A 215 12.04 -8.59 -6.89
N LEU A 216 11.00 -7.93 -6.37
CA LEU A 216 11.05 -7.22 -5.08
C LEU A 216 11.35 -8.18 -3.93
N ARG A 217 10.71 -9.37 -3.91
CA ARG A 217 11.01 -10.41 -2.91
C ARG A 217 12.45 -10.90 -3.00
N GLN A 218 12.93 -11.21 -4.20
CA GLN A 218 14.31 -11.65 -4.41
C GLN A 218 15.34 -10.58 -4.01
N HIS A 219 15.02 -9.30 -4.24
CA HIS A 219 15.84 -8.18 -3.75
C HIS A 219 15.92 -8.17 -2.23
N GLN A 220 14.78 -8.31 -1.56
CA GLN A 220 14.73 -8.37 -0.10
C GLN A 220 15.48 -9.60 0.43
N ASP A 221 15.31 -10.77 -0.19
CA ASP A 221 16.00 -12.01 0.23
C ASP A 221 17.52 -11.85 0.24
N VAL A 222 18.10 -11.13 -0.75
CA VAL A 222 19.54 -10.85 -0.79
C VAL A 222 19.97 -9.99 0.39
N LEU A 223 19.20 -8.94 0.70
CA LEU A 223 19.48 -8.05 1.83
C LEU A 223 19.34 -8.76 3.18
N ASP A 224 18.32 -9.59 3.34
CA ASP A 224 18.11 -10.38 4.56
C ASP A 224 19.24 -11.39 4.76
N ASN A 225 19.70 -12.04 3.68
CA ASN A 225 20.84 -12.95 3.74
C ASN A 225 22.15 -12.21 4.05
N ALA A 226 22.34 -11.02 3.49
CA ALA A 226 23.48 -10.17 3.80
C ALA A 226 23.46 -9.75 5.27
N PHE A 227 22.31 -9.34 5.79
CA PHE A 227 22.15 -8.93 7.18
C PHE A 227 22.40 -10.09 8.13
N LYS A 228 21.91 -11.30 7.83
CA LYS A 228 22.26 -12.50 8.62
C LYS A 228 23.76 -12.79 8.64
N TYR A 229 24.46 -12.47 7.54
CA TYR A 229 25.89 -12.70 7.42
C TYR A 229 26.73 -11.63 8.15
N THR A 230 26.36 -10.35 8.06
CA THR A 230 27.19 -9.23 8.54
C THR A 230 26.65 -8.52 9.77
N SER A 231 25.39 -8.74 10.12
CA SER A 231 24.61 -7.97 11.10
C SER A 231 24.51 -6.46 10.82
N SER A 232 24.95 -5.98 9.65
CA SER A 232 24.90 -4.57 9.29
C SER A 232 24.88 -4.39 7.78
N VAL A 233 23.78 -3.82 7.29
CA VAL A 233 23.54 -3.58 5.87
C VAL A 233 22.88 -2.21 5.69
N VAL A 234 23.42 -1.42 4.78
CA VAL A 234 22.80 -0.23 4.21
C VAL A 234 22.06 -0.68 2.95
N PRO A 235 20.72 -0.76 2.95
CA PRO A 235 19.99 -1.17 1.75
C PRO A 235 19.98 -0.06 0.69
N MET A 236 20.12 -0.44 -0.57
CA MET A 236 19.83 0.42 -1.72
C MET A 236 18.40 0.20 -2.20
N THR A 237 17.81 1.22 -2.79
CA THR A 237 16.48 1.10 -3.39
C THR A 237 16.51 0.07 -4.52
N PHE A 238 15.37 -0.60 -4.72
CA PHE A 238 15.19 -1.48 -5.87
C PHE A 238 15.56 -0.76 -7.18
N ASP A 239 16.21 -1.50 -8.08
CA ASP A 239 16.58 -1.04 -9.42
C ASP A 239 17.73 -0.02 -9.46
N MET A 240 18.58 0.02 -8.43
CA MET A 240 19.84 0.77 -8.48
C MET A 240 20.86 0.04 -9.35
N ILE A 241 21.05 0.50 -10.58
CA ILE A 241 21.96 -0.10 -11.56
C ILE A 241 23.09 0.86 -11.90
N ILE A 242 24.33 0.42 -11.74
CA ILE A 242 25.51 1.10 -12.29
C ILE A 242 25.64 0.73 -13.76
N ASP A 243 25.59 1.73 -14.61
CA ASP A 243 25.66 1.57 -16.06
C ASP A 243 27.07 1.13 -16.51
N GLY A 244 27.13 0.06 -17.30
CA GLY A 244 28.35 -0.43 -17.95
C GLY A 244 28.44 -0.18 -19.45
N SER A 245 27.47 0.55 -20.02
CA SER A 245 27.55 1.05 -21.39
C SER A 245 28.57 2.19 -21.55
N SER A 246 29.01 2.78 -20.44
CA SER A 246 30.11 3.75 -20.41
C SER A 246 31.47 3.11 -20.72
N ALA A 247 32.45 3.92 -21.13
CA ALA A 247 33.82 3.46 -21.37
C ALA A 247 34.55 2.99 -20.09
N ALA A 248 34.02 3.33 -18.91
CA ALA A 248 34.57 2.94 -17.61
C ALA A 248 33.97 1.61 -17.13
N ASN A 249 34.78 0.81 -16.43
CA ASN A 249 34.33 -0.45 -15.85
C ASN A 249 33.39 -0.20 -14.66
N PRO A 250 32.16 -0.75 -14.64
CA PRO A 250 31.21 -0.60 -13.54
C PRO A 250 31.77 -0.96 -12.17
N ASP A 251 32.65 -1.96 -12.10
CA ASP A 251 33.25 -2.39 -10.83
C ASP A 251 34.19 -1.31 -10.29
N ASP A 252 34.96 -0.69 -11.18
CA ASP A 252 35.88 0.40 -10.82
C ASP A 252 35.10 1.66 -10.43
N VAL A 253 34.01 1.97 -11.13
CA VAL A 253 33.10 3.09 -10.79
C VAL A 253 32.51 2.89 -9.41
N LEU A 254 31.96 1.71 -9.12
CA LEU A 254 31.36 1.42 -7.81
C LEU A 254 32.42 1.42 -6.70
N LYS A 255 33.61 0.87 -6.96
CA LYS A 255 34.72 0.89 -6.01
C LYS A 255 35.20 2.31 -5.71
N GLN A 256 35.28 3.18 -6.72
CA GLN A 256 35.61 4.59 -6.53
C GLN A 256 34.54 5.28 -5.67
N TRP A 257 33.26 5.04 -5.93
CA TRP A 257 32.17 5.60 -5.14
C TRP A 257 32.22 5.13 -3.67
N LEU A 258 32.52 3.84 -3.44
CA LEU A 258 32.75 3.31 -2.08
C LEU A 258 33.92 4.00 -1.38
N GLN A 259 35.00 4.28 -2.12
CA GLN A 259 36.16 4.98 -1.60
C GLN A 259 35.83 6.43 -1.21
N GLU A 260 35.13 7.16 -2.08
CA GLU A 260 34.75 8.56 -1.85
C GLU A 260 33.82 8.73 -0.64
N ARG A 261 32.96 7.73 -0.39
CA ARG A 261 31.96 7.76 0.69
C ARG A 261 32.28 6.86 1.87
N TYR A 262 33.50 6.34 1.95
CA TYR A 262 33.90 5.32 2.92
C TYR A 262 33.54 5.68 4.36
N GLU A 263 33.94 6.86 4.84
CA GLU A 263 33.70 7.29 6.22
C GLU A 263 32.20 7.46 6.52
N ALA A 264 31.43 8.03 5.59
CA ALA A 264 29.99 8.20 5.74
C ALA A 264 29.27 6.84 5.81
N LEU A 265 29.61 5.92 4.90
CA LEU A 265 29.06 4.58 4.85
C LEU A 265 29.43 3.76 6.09
N LYS A 266 30.68 3.85 6.55
CA LYS A 266 31.15 3.15 7.74
C LYS A 266 30.42 3.62 8.99
N ASN A 267 30.23 4.92 9.16
CA ASN A 267 29.48 5.48 10.29
C ASN A 267 28.01 5.02 10.25
N LEU A 268 27.39 5.03 9.08
CA LEU A 268 26.02 4.56 8.91
C LEU A 268 25.88 3.06 9.22
N LEU A 269 26.78 2.22 8.70
CA LEU A 269 26.82 0.79 9.03
C LEU A 269 27.00 0.56 10.54
N ALA A 270 27.84 1.36 11.22
CA ALA A 270 27.99 1.28 12.66
C ALA A 270 26.71 1.65 13.41
N GLN A 271 25.97 2.66 12.93
CA GLN A 271 24.67 3.05 13.51
C GLN A 271 23.61 1.95 13.34
N LEU A 272 23.58 1.27 12.19
CA LEU A 272 22.61 0.23 11.86
C LEU A 272 22.97 -1.16 12.40
N SER A 273 24.21 -1.35 12.87
CA SER A 273 24.71 -2.64 13.32
C SER A 273 23.81 -3.30 14.36
N GLY A 274 23.40 -4.53 14.08
CA GLY A 274 22.57 -5.40 14.93
C GLY A 274 21.11 -4.95 15.03
N LYS A 275 20.65 -4.03 14.17
CA LYS A 275 19.30 -3.46 14.24
C LYS A 275 18.57 -3.63 12.91
N GLU A 276 17.26 -3.79 13.03
CA GLU A 276 16.33 -3.94 11.91
C GLU A 276 15.24 -2.86 12.01
N GLU A 277 14.64 -2.54 10.87
CA GLU A 277 13.54 -1.59 10.79
C GLU A 277 12.19 -2.30 10.94
N TYR A 278 11.28 -1.66 11.67
CA TYR A 278 9.90 -2.09 11.78
C TYR A 278 8.96 -0.93 11.48
N GLY A 279 7.93 -1.19 10.70
CA GLY A 279 6.88 -0.23 10.37
C GLY A 279 5.75 -0.31 11.38
N ILE A 280 5.33 0.85 11.89
CA ILE A 280 4.17 0.98 12.79
C ILE A 280 3.19 1.98 12.19
N LYS A 281 1.97 1.50 11.90
CA LYS A 281 0.83 2.36 11.56
C LYS A 281 -0.22 2.24 12.66
N ILE A 282 -0.77 3.37 13.08
CA ILE A 282 -1.81 3.43 14.10
C ILE A 282 -2.96 4.30 13.59
N SER A 283 -4.16 3.76 13.69
CA SER A 283 -5.42 4.46 13.46
C SER A 283 -6.24 4.49 14.74
N CYS A 284 -7.08 5.50 14.91
CA CYS A 284 -8.06 5.56 16.01
C CYS A 284 -9.49 5.58 15.47
N SER A 285 -10.45 5.16 16.28
CA SER A 285 -11.87 5.26 15.93
C SER A 285 -12.30 6.72 15.77
N LEU A 286 -12.80 7.06 14.59
CA LEU A 286 -13.33 8.40 14.29
C LEU A 286 -14.57 8.70 15.14
N GLU A 287 -15.45 7.73 15.34
CA GLU A 287 -16.62 7.87 16.23
C GLU A 287 -16.20 8.19 17.66
N MET A 288 -15.26 7.45 18.24
CA MET A 288 -14.81 7.65 19.62
C MET A 288 -14.25 9.06 19.84
N ILE A 289 -13.34 9.50 18.96
CA ILE A 289 -12.73 10.82 19.09
C ILE A 289 -13.73 11.96 18.81
N THR A 290 -14.68 11.74 17.90
CA THR A 290 -15.76 12.71 17.63
C THR A 290 -16.70 12.82 18.83
N GLU A 291 -17.03 11.71 19.48
CA GLU A 291 -17.87 11.69 20.68
C GLU A 291 -17.19 12.41 21.85
N LYS A 292 -15.89 12.12 22.08
CA LYS A 292 -15.07 12.81 23.08
C LYS A 292 -15.09 14.33 22.88
N VAL A 293 -14.73 14.77 21.67
CA VAL A 293 -14.70 16.19 21.30
C VAL A 293 -16.07 16.84 21.48
N SER A 294 -17.15 16.15 21.12
CA SER A 294 -18.52 16.67 21.25
C SER A 294 -18.97 16.83 22.71
N LYS A 295 -18.44 16.02 23.64
CA LYS A 295 -18.77 16.04 25.07
C LYS A 295 -17.87 16.92 25.92
N GLU A 296 -16.63 17.14 25.48
CA GLU A 296 -15.59 17.79 26.29
C GLU A 296 -15.24 19.19 25.80
N ASN A 297 -15.42 19.51 24.50
CA ASN A 297 -15.03 20.81 23.95
C ASN A 297 -16.11 21.88 24.24
N PRO A 298 -15.83 22.91 25.07
CA PRO A 298 -16.83 23.90 25.47
C PRO A 298 -17.44 24.68 24.31
N GLU A 299 -16.65 25.02 23.28
CA GLU A 299 -17.15 25.77 22.13
C GLU A 299 -18.15 24.94 21.30
N ILE A 300 -17.87 23.64 21.16
CA ILE A 300 -18.74 22.71 20.44
C ILE A 300 -20.05 22.50 21.21
N ILE A 301 -19.97 22.32 22.53
CA ILE A 301 -21.13 22.21 23.42
C ILE A 301 -22.00 23.48 23.35
N GLU A 302 -21.38 24.65 23.47
CA GLU A 302 -22.09 25.93 23.42
C GLU A 302 -22.79 26.14 22.07
N LEU A 303 -22.08 25.89 20.96
CA LEU A 303 -22.63 26.05 19.63
C LEU A 303 -23.75 25.03 19.35
N THR A 304 -23.62 23.81 19.85
CA THR A 304 -24.67 22.77 19.77
C THR A 304 -25.94 23.22 20.50
N ASN A 305 -25.80 23.72 21.73
CA ASN A 305 -26.93 24.24 22.51
C ASN A 305 -27.57 25.46 21.85
N ARG A 306 -26.77 26.36 21.29
CA ARG A 306 -27.24 27.55 20.57
C ARG A 306 -28.06 27.17 19.34
N ILE A 307 -27.62 26.18 18.57
CA ILE A 307 -28.36 25.67 17.40
C ILE A 307 -29.69 25.03 17.80
N ALA A 308 -29.72 24.30 18.93
CA ALA A 308 -30.94 23.67 19.42
C ALA A 308 -32.03 24.70 19.80
N ALA A 309 -31.64 25.91 20.19
CA ALA A 309 -32.54 27.01 20.52
C ALA A 309 -32.99 27.87 19.31
N MET A 310 -32.44 27.64 18.11
CA MET A 310 -32.71 28.46 16.92
C MET A 310 -33.89 27.97 16.07
N ASN A 311 -34.50 28.89 15.32
CA ASN A 311 -35.45 28.54 14.27
C ASN A 311 -34.74 27.87 13.06
N LYS A 312 -35.49 27.08 12.27
CA LYS A 312 -34.93 26.21 11.22
C LYS A 312 -34.10 26.93 10.15
N GLY A 313 -34.42 28.20 9.85
CA GLY A 313 -33.75 28.97 8.79
C GLY A 313 -32.38 29.50 9.19
N THR A 314 -32.22 30.00 10.43
CA THR A 314 -30.93 30.52 10.92
C THR A 314 -29.99 29.39 11.36
N ALA A 315 -30.52 28.22 11.72
CA ALA A 315 -29.75 27.07 12.18
C ALA A 315 -28.79 26.47 11.10
N TYR A 316 -29.06 26.66 9.81
CA TYR A 316 -28.26 26.06 8.73
C TYR A 316 -26.80 26.55 8.72
N LEU A 317 -26.58 27.86 8.82
CA LEU A 317 -25.24 28.44 8.82
C LEU A 317 -24.42 27.94 10.02
N PHE A 318 -25.02 27.92 11.20
CA PHE A 318 -24.37 27.48 12.44
C PHE A 318 -24.08 25.96 12.44
N ARG A 319 -24.86 25.13 11.73
CA ARG A 319 -24.55 23.71 11.57
C ARG A 319 -23.28 23.45 10.76
N SER A 320 -23.04 24.25 9.72
CA SER A 320 -21.80 24.18 8.94
C SER A 320 -20.60 24.57 9.81
N GLU A 321 -20.74 25.66 10.58
CA GLU A 321 -19.72 26.10 11.54
C GLU A 321 -19.44 25.02 12.60
N LEU A 322 -20.47 24.38 13.14
CA LEU A 322 -20.33 23.28 14.11
C LEU A 322 -19.56 22.11 13.51
N ALA A 323 -19.90 21.68 12.29
CA ALA A 323 -19.19 20.60 11.61
C ALA A 323 -17.70 20.94 11.39
N GLN A 324 -17.40 22.18 11.03
CA GLN A 324 -16.00 22.63 10.88
C GLN A 324 -15.25 22.63 12.21
N LYS A 325 -15.88 23.11 13.29
CA LYS A 325 -15.28 23.10 14.64
C LYS A 325 -15.02 21.68 15.13
N ILE A 326 -15.97 20.75 14.93
CA ILE A 326 -15.79 19.34 15.26
C ILE A 326 -14.61 18.75 14.49
N ARG A 327 -14.53 18.94 13.17
CA ARG A 327 -13.42 18.43 12.35
C ARG A 327 -12.07 18.94 12.85
N LYS A 328 -11.97 20.25 13.12
CA LYS A 328 -10.75 20.86 13.63
C LYS A 328 -10.34 20.27 14.98
N ALA A 329 -11.28 20.16 15.92
CA ALA A 329 -11.00 19.62 17.24
C ALA A 329 -10.66 18.12 17.20
N VAL A 330 -11.29 17.34 16.32
CA VAL A 330 -10.92 15.93 16.07
C VAL A 330 -9.49 15.83 15.53
N ASP A 331 -9.09 16.68 14.58
CA ASP A 331 -7.72 16.69 14.07
C ASP A 331 -6.69 17.10 15.14
N GLU A 332 -7.02 18.06 15.99
CA GLU A 332 -6.17 18.51 17.12
C GLU A 332 -6.00 17.39 18.15
N ASP A 333 -7.09 16.75 18.58
CA ASP A 333 -7.03 15.61 19.51
C ASP A 333 -6.29 14.42 18.91
N SER A 334 -6.48 14.13 17.61
CA SER A 334 -5.77 13.06 16.91
C SER A 334 -4.25 13.27 16.96
N LYS A 335 -3.80 14.51 16.72
CA LYS A 335 -2.39 14.89 16.81
C LYS A 335 -1.86 14.80 18.23
N ALA A 336 -2.67 15.15 19.24
CA ALA A 336 -2.28 15.02 20.64
C ALA A 336 -2.06 13.55 21.02
N LEU A 337 -2.97 12.65 20.63
CA LEU A 337 -2.83 11.21 20.83
C LEU A 337 -1.58 10.65 20.14
N ALA A 338 -1.38 11.02 18.87
CA ALA A 338 -0.19 10.63 18.11
C ALA A 338 1.11 11.03 18.84
N LYS A 339 1.19 12.28 19.31
CA LYS A 339 2.35 12.79 20.05
C LYS A 339 2.58 12.03 21.36
N GLU A 340 1.51 11.71 22.10
CA GLU A 340 1.61 10.96 23.34
C GLU A 340 2.20 9.56 23.10
N ILE A 341 1.74 8.87 22.07
CA ILE A 341 2.26 7.55 21.68
C ILE A 341 3.74 7.66 21.26
N CYS A 342 4.10 8.65 20.45
CA CYS A 342 5.50 8.90 20.06
C CYS A 342 6.43 9.09 21.27
N VAL A 343 6.00 9.86 22.28
CA VAL A 343 6.78 10.09 23.51
C VAL A 343 6.98 8.78 24.28
N LYS A 344 5.95 7.93 24.34
CA LYS A 344 6.00 6.64 25.06
C LYS A 344 6.86 5.59 24.34
N ILE A 345 6.83 5.54 23.01
CA ILE A 345 7.58 4.54 22.23
C ILE A 345 9.04 4.94 22.04
N ARG A 346 9.37 6.24 21.97
CA ARG A 346 10.75 6.71 21.73
C ARG A 346 11.82 6.07 22.62
N PRO A 347 11.64 5.89 23.94
CA PRO A 347 12.65 5.26 24.79
C PRO A 347 12.77 3.73 24.61
N LEU A 348 11.84 3.09 23.89
CA LEU A 348 11.82 1.64 23.67
C LEU A 348 12.60 1.23 22.41
N VAL A 349 13.02 2.20 21.60
CA VAL A 349 13.63 1.97 20.28
C VAL A 349 14.95 2.72 20.17
N ALA A 350 15.89 2.19 19.39
CA ALA A 350 17.17 2.85 19.17
C ALA A 350 16.97 4.17 18.42
N ASP A 351 16.18 4.12 17.35
CA ASP A 351 15.81 5.32 16.59
C ASP A 351 14.37 5.26 16.07
N LEU A 352 13.82 6.42 15.74
CA LEU A 352 12.44 6.59 15.29
C LEU A 352 12.36 7.66 14.21
N LYS A 353 11.65 7.35 13.13
CA LYS A 353 11.34 8.28 12.05
C LYS A 353 9.86 8.32 11.76
N GLU A 354 9.27 9.51 11.87
CA GLU A 354 7.88 9.74 11.48
C GLU A 354 7.77 9.83 9.95
N ASN A 355 6.83 9.08 9.39
CA ASN A 355 6.49 9.08 7.97
C ASN A 355 5.17 9.85 7.75
N LYS A 356 4.88 10.16 6.48
CA LYS A 356 3.61 10.79 6.13
C LYS A 356 2.45 9.88 6.55
N VAL A 357 1.52 10.43 7.32
CA VAL A 357 0.30 9.75 7.74
C VAL A 357 -0.72 9.78 6.59
N ASP A 358 -1.37 8.65 6.37
CA ASP A 358 -2.45 8.52 5.38
C ASP A 358 -3.63 9.43 5.78
N THR A 359 -4.26 10.11 4.81
CA THR A 359 -5.36 11.04 5.09
C THR A 359 -6.74 10.40 4.94
N GLU A 360 -6.79 9.24 4.31
CA GLU A 360 -8.03 8.53 4.05
C GLU A 360 -8.53 7.83 5.31
N ILE A 361 -9.81 8.00 5.61
CA ILE A 361 -10.51 7.31 6.69
C ILE A 361 -11.23 6.13 6.06
N VAL A 362 -10.91 4.92 6.53
CA VAL A 362 -11.50 3.67 6.04
C VAL A 362 -12.15 2.97 7.24
N ASP A 363 -13.36 2.45 7.08
CA ASP A 363 -14.05 1.66 8.11
C ASP A 363 -14.07 2.30 9.52
N ASN A 364 -14.33 3.62 9.59
CA ASN A 364 -14.33 4.41 10.84
C ASN A 364 -12.95 4.53 11.52
N GLN A 365 -11.87 4.19 10.82
CA GLN A 365 -10.50 4.26 11.32
C GLN A 365 -9.78 5.45 10.71
N LYS A 366 -9.47 6.44 11.54
CA LYS A 366 -8.70 7.61 11.17
C LYS A 366 -7.22 7.33 11.43
N PRO A 367 -6.35 7.31 10.41
CA PRO A 367 -4.93 7.18 10.63
C PRO A 367 -4.39 8.37 11.45
N ILE A 368 -3.59 8.08 12.48
CA ILE A 368 -2.99 9.10 13.35
C ILE A 368 -1.46 9.03 13.35
N LEU A 369 -0.87 7.86 13.10
CA LEU A 369 0.57 7.67 13.05
C LEU A 369 0.98 6.72 11.94
N ASN A 370 2.11 7.03 11.32
CA ASN A 370 2.86 6.16 10.43
C ASN A 370 4.33 6.43 10.72
N MET A 371 5.07 5.44 11.21
CA MET A 371 6.46 5.61 11.60
C MET A 371 7.28 4.35 11.31
N ALA A 372 8.57 4.55 11.10
CA ALA A 372 9.56 3.50 11.11
C ALA A 372 10.35 3.57 12.43
N VAL A 373 10.59 2.43 13.04
CA VAL A 373 11.43 2.31 14.23
C VAL A 373 12.61 1.39 13.96
N LEU A 374 13.78 1.77 14.47
CA LEU A 374 15.00 0.97 14.39
C LEU A 374 15.23 0.32 15.75
N THR A 375 15.31 -1.00 15.79
CA THR A 375 15.51 -1.73 17.05
C THR A 375 16.31 -3.02 16.85
N ALA A 376 16.90 -3.51 17.94
CA ALA A 376 17.55 -4.82 17.94
C ALA A 376 16.48 -5.93 18.08
N PRO A 377 16.70 -7.12 17.48
CA PRO A 377 15.73 -8.22 17.49
C PRO A 377 15.25 -8.64 18.89
N ASP A 378 16.12 -8.55 19.89
CA ASP A 378 15.82 -8.88 21.29
C ASP A 378 14.91 -7.87 22.00
N GLN A 379 14.76 -6.66 21.45
CA GLN A 379 13.91 -5.60 22.00
C GLN A 379 12.51 -5.57 21.36
N VAL A 380 12.27 -6.36 20.31
CA VAL A 380 11.01 -6.35 19.55
C VAL A 380 9.82 -6.75 20.42
N GLU A 381 10.00 -7.70 21.33
CA GLU A 381 8.93 -8.15 22.24
C GLU A 381 8.43 -7.02 23.15
N ILE A 382 9.32 -6.11 23.57
CA ILE A 382 8.95 -4.95 24.41
C ILE A 382 8.04 -4.00 23.62
N ILE A 383 8.35 -3.76 22.35
CA ILE A 383 7.54 -2.93 21.45
C ILE A 383 6.18 -3.61 21.22
N GLY A 384 6.19 -4.92 20.92
CA GLY A 384 4.95 -5.70 20.73
C GLY A 384 4.02 -5.60 21.94
N ASN A 385 4.55 -5.81 23.14
CA ASN A 385 3.81 -5.68 24.40
C ASN A 385 3.27 -4.26 24.64
N PHE A 386 4.00 -3.22 24.23
CA PHE A 386 3.53 -1.84 24.30
C PHE A 386 2.35 -1.59 23.34
N LEU A 387 2.46 -2.06 22.10
CA LEU A 387 1.41 -1.91 21.09
C LEU A 387 0.16 -2.72 21.45
N GLU A 388 0.31 -3.94 21.97
CA GLU A 388 -0.82 -4.76 22.40
C GLU A 388 -1.61 -4.11 23.54
N LYS A 389 -0.93 -3.45 24.49
CA LYS A 389 -1.59 -2.68 25.55
C LYS A 389 -2.40 -1.52 24.97
N LEU A 390 -1.83 -0.76 24.02
CA LEU A 390 -2.57 0.31 23.34
C LEU A 390 -3.81 -0.24 22.63
N GLN A 391 -3.70 -1.38 21.94
CA GLN A 391 -4.82 -2.00 21.24
C GLN A 391 -5.90 -2.51 22.21
N THR A 392 -5.52 -3.08 23.35
CA THR A 392 -6.43 -3.63 24.37
C THR A 392 -7.29 -2.57 25.04
N ASP A 393 -6.77 -1.34 25.17
CA ASP A 393 -7.54 -0.19 25.66
C ASP A 393 -8.69 0.21 24.70
N GLY A 394 -8.81 -0.46 23.54
CA GLY A 394 -9.96 -0.43 22.64
C GLY A 394 -10.02 0.81 21.74
N GLN A 395 -8.95 1.60 21.72
CA GLN A 395 -8.94 2.91 21.08
C GLN A 395 -8.24 2.94 19.71
N TYR A 396 -7.48 1.89 19.39
CA TYR A 396 -6.57 1.91 18.24
C TYR A 396 -6.61 0.62 17.42
N GLU A 397 -6.49 0.79 16.11
CA GLU A 397 -6.09 -0.27 15.18
C GLU A 397 -4.61 -0.09 14.86
N ILE A 398 -3.82 -1.16 15.02
CA ILE A 398 -2.37 -1.11 14.90
C ILE A 398 -1.91 -2.13 13.86
N THR A 399 -1.10 -1.67 12.92
CA THR A 399 -0.35 -2.53 12.00
C THR A 399 1.14 -2.45 12.35
N PHE A 400 1.73 -3.60 12.64
CA PHE A 400 3.16 -3.73 12.94
C PHE A 400 3.79 -4.69 11.93
N THR A 401 4.78 -4.23 11.16
CA THR A 401 5.43 -5.01 10.10
C THR A 401 6.93 -5.01 10.23
N GLY A 402 7.56 -6.10 9.78
CA GLY A 402 9.01 -6.27 9.77
C GLY A 402 9.39 -7.71 10.17
N PRO A 403 10.69 -7.99 10.33
CA PRO A 403 11.81 -7.06 10.14
C PRO A 403 11.97 -6.63 8.67
N TRP A 404 12.43 -5.40 8.46
CA TRP A 404 12.79 -4.85 7.16
C TRP A 404 14.25 -4.36 7.18
N PRO A 405 14.93 -4.35 6.02
CA PRO A 405 16.14 -3.55 5.86
C PRO A 405 15.86 -2.08 6.20
N ALA A 406 16.86 -1.38 6.74
CA ALA A 406 16.71 -0.05 7.33
C ALA A 406 16.55 1.13 6.33
N TYR A 407 15.67 1.00 5.34
CA TYR A 407 15.43 1.99 4.28
C TYR A 407 15.11 3.39 4.80
N SER A 408 14.35 3.51 5.90
CA SER A 408 13.96 4.80 6.45
C SER A 408 15.14 5.55 7.06
N PHE A 409 16.21 4.84 7.44
CA PHE A 409 17.35 5.34 8.21
C PHE A 409 18.62 5.57 7.36
N VAL A 410 18.54 5.46 6.03
CA VAL A 410 19.70 5.61 5.12
C VAL A 410 19.64 6.84 4.20
N LYS A 411 18.66 7.75 4.38
CA LYS A 411 18.38 8.86 3.43
C LYS A 411 19.47 9.94 3.29
N ASP A 412 20.56 9.88 4.05
CA ASP A 412 21.65 10.85 3.97
C ASP A 412 22.76 10.43 2.97
N LEU A 413 22.47 9.47 2.09
CA LEU A 413 23.40 8.95 1.08
C LEU A 413 23.22 9.57 -0.32
N GLU A 414 22.35 10.57 -0.50
CA GLU A 414 22.18 11.25 -1.79
C GLU A 414 23.35 12.21 -2.09
#